data_AF-A0A4S2USF7-F1
#
_entry.id   AF-A0A4S2USF7-F1
#
_cell.length_a   1.000
_cell.length_b   1.000
_cell.length_c   1.000
_cell.angle_alpha   90.00
_cell.angle_beta   90.00
_cell.angle_gamma   90.00
#
_symmetry.space_group_name_H-M   'P 1'
#
loop_
_entity.id
_entity.type
_entity.pdbx_description
1 polymer ?
#
loop_
_entity_poly.entity_id
_entity_poly.type
_entity_poly.pdbx_seq_one_letter_code
_entity_poly.pdbx_strand_id
1 'polypeptide(L)'
;MPDSAHGAFFVVAAALACASAFQFAIEFSSEFWEWEDEKTSVAKLRLDLELSEERRILEARRLTPSAVERQASYKERTPAEVDRLRKESRHYRRVHLWMQWLLFFSSASISAITAWYDPPQPGKGALIFLGFTITVITAATGYFKPRERAFNLQQTADTIEQHVTALDLGIAPYAQTDAANLELFATTVENMRVEQRKREQQLDQPHQGQQEVV
;
A
#
# COMPACT_ATOMS: atom_id res chain seq x y z
N MET A 1 -14.15 21.41 48.18
CA MET A 1 -14.33 20.07 47.57
C MET A 1 -13.85 20.14 46.13
N PRO A 2 -12.57 19.81 45.86
CA PRO A 2 -12.02 19.84 44.51
C PRO A 2 -11.81 18.45 43.85
N ASP A 3 -12.55 17.37 44.15
CA ASP A 3 -11.92 16.03 44.00
C ASP A 3 -12.57 14.97 43.08
N SER A 4 -13.69 15.20 42.38
CA SER A 4 -14.29 14.15 41.51
C SER A 4 -14.12 14.39 40.00
N ALA A 5 -14.31 15.63 39.55
CA ALA A 5 -14.30 15.97 38.12
C ALA A 5 -12.89 15.91 37.50
N HIS A 6 -11.87 16.38 38.22
CA HIS A 6 -10.48 16.33 37.75
C HIS A 6 -9.93 14.90 37.70
N GLY A 7 -10.32 14.05 38.67
CA GLY A 7 -9.96 12.64 38.67
C GLY A 7 -10.61 11.86 37.51
N ALA A 8 -11.89 12.08 37.25
CA ALA A 8 -12.59 11.46 36.12
C ALA A 8 -11.98 11.88 34.77
N PHE A 9 -11.66 13.15 34.59
CA PHE A 9 -11.01 13.65 33.38
C PHE A 9 -9.63 13.03 33.17
N PHE A 10 -8.83 12.92 34.23
CA PHE A 10 -7.50 12.30 34.16
C PHE A 10 -7.56 10.82 33.80
N VAL A 11 -8.50 10.07 34.39
CA VAL A 11 -8.71 8.64 34.10
C VAL A 11 -9.12 8.44 32.64
N VAL A 12 -10.03 9.25 32.12
CA VAL A 12 -10.47 9.18 30.71
C VAL A 12 -9.33 9.53 29.76
N ALA A 13 -8.57 10.61 30.05
CA ALA A 13 -7.42 11.00 29.24
C ALA A 13 -6.33 9.93 29.21
N ALA A 14 -6.03 9.32 30.37
CA ALA A 14 -5.06 8.22 30.47
C ALA A 14 -5.52 6.97 29.72
N ALA A 15 -6.81 6.62 29.79
CA ALA A 15 -7.38 5.49 29.06
C ALA A 15 -7.31 5.71 27.54
N LEU A 16 -7.64 6.91 27.05
CA LEU A 16 -7.53 7.26 25.64
C LEU A 16 -6.07 7.27 25.14
N ALA A 17 -5.13 7.76 25.96
CA ALA A 17 -3.72 7.73 25.65
C ALA A 17 -3.20 6.27 25.56
N CYS A 18 -3.58 5.41 26.50
CA CYS A 18 -3.21 3.99 26.47
C CYS A 18 -3.81 3.26 25.25
N ALA A 19 -5.09 3.50 24.95
CA ALA A 19 -5.74 2.91 23.78
C ALA A 19 -5.07 3.38 22.47
N SER A 20 -4.73 4.66 22.38
CA SER A 20 -4.02 5.22 21.23
C SER A 20 -2.61 4.65 21.10
N ALA A 21 -1.86 4.55 22.19
CA ALA A 21 -0.52 3.96 22.20
C ALA A 21 -0.54 2.46 21.85
N PHE A 22 -1.55 1.73 22.33
CA PHE A 22 -1.75 0.32 22.01
C PHE A 22 -2.11 0.13 20.53
N GLN A 23 -3.02 0.95 19.99
CA GLN A 23 -3.36 0.91 18.58
C GLN A 23 -2.17 1.30 17.69
N PHE A 24 -1.40 2.31 18.09
CA PHE A 24 -0.14 2.66 17.43
C PHE A 24 0.82 1.48 17.46
N ALA A 25 1.06 0.86 18.63
CA ALA A 25 1.97 -0.26 18.76
C ALA A 25 1.55 -1.49 17.94
N ILE A 26 0.26 -1.78 17.81
CA ILE A 26 -0.24 -2.84 16.91
C ILE A 26 0.10 -2.49 15.46
N GLU A 27 -0.27 -1.29 15.02
CA GLU A 27 -0.09 -0.83 13.64
C GLU A 27 1.39 -0.64 13.25
N PHE A 28 2.26 -0.37 14.24
CA PHE A 28 3.70 -0.11 14.10
C PHE A 28 4.61 -1.25 14.59
N SER A 29 4.05 -2.38 15.01
CA SER A 29 4.84 -3.58 15.34
C SER A 29 5.69 -4.03 14.13
N SER A 30 6.71 -4.87 14.35
CA SER A 30 7.89 -5.09 13.49
C SER A 30 7.68 -5.20 11.97
N GLU A 31 6.48 -5.50 11.49
CA GLU A 31 6.10 -5.43 10.07
C GLU A 31 6.23 -4.01 9.46
N PHE A 32 6.13 -2.92 10.24
CA PHE A 32 6.10 -1.55 9.67
C PHE A 32 7.37 -1.19 8.88
N TRP A 33 8.54 -1.49 9.43
CA TRP A 33 9.84 -1.21 8.80
C TRP A 33 10.39 -2.34 7.92
N GLU A 34 9.68 -3.47 7.84
CA GLU A 34 10.02 -4.63 6.98
C GLU A 34 9.84 -4.37 5.46
N TRP A 35 9.58 -3.10 5.09
CA TRP A 35 9.66 -2.66 3.70
C TRP A 35 11.09 -2.40 3.23
N GLU A 36 12.05 -2.28 4.17
CA GLU A 36 13.45 -2.41 3.79
C GLU A 36 13.66 -3.84 3.32
N ASP A 37 13.86 -3.97 2.00
CA ASP A 37 14.20 -5.18 1.27
C ASP A 37 14.93 -6.15 2.20
N GLU A 38 14.23 -7.22 2.59
CA GLU A 38 14.73 -8.28 3.47
C GLU A 38 15.95 -8.86 2.80
N LYS A 39 17.12 -8.23 2.99
CA LYS A 39 18.43 -8.53 2.40
C LYS A 39 18.32 -9.75 1.52
N THR A 40 17.77 -9.58 0.31
CA THR A 40 17.43 -10.78 -0.49
C THR A 40 18.79 -11.42 -0.69
N SER A 41 19.03 -12.53 0.03
CA SER A 41 20.39 -13.00 0.25
C SER A 41 21.02 -13.08 -1.13
N VAL A 42 22.24 -12.60 -1.31
CA VAL A 42 22.89 -12.67 -2.64
C VAL A 42 22.81 -14.10 -3.19
N ALA A 43 22.72 -15.11 -2.31
CA ALA A 43 22.40 -16.48 -2.66
C ALA A 43 21.00 -16.69 -3.25
N LYS A 44 19.94 -16.10 -2.70
CA LYS A 44 18.57 -16.14 -3.24
C LYS A 44 18.46 -15.37 -4.56
N LEU A 45 19.06 -14.18 -4.66
CA LEU A 45 19.13 -13.44 -5.93
C LEU A 45 19.94 -14.20 -6.99
N ARG A 46 21.05 -14.84 -6.61
CA ARG A 46 21.81 -15.72 -7.50
C ARG A 46 21.00 -16.95 -7.90
N LEU A 47 20.29 -17.57 -6.97
CA LEU A 47 19.44 -18.73 -7.25
C LEU A 47 18.32 -18.36 -8.23
N ASP A 48 17.63 -17.24 -8.00
CA ASP A 48 16.59 -16.74 -8.91
C ASP A 48 17.18 -16.35 -10.26
N LEU A 49 18.37 -15.73 -10.28
CA LEU A 49 19.09 -15.40 -11.52
C LEU A 49 19.44 -16.70 -12.28
N GLU A 50 20.01 -17.68 -11.61
CA GLU A 50 20.43 -18.96 -12.18
C GLU A 50 19.23 -19.78 -12.67
N LEU A 51 18.12 -19.80 -11.92
CA LEU A 51 16.85 -20.37 -12.37
C LEU A 51 16.27 -19.61 -13.57
N SER A 52 16.39 -18.28 -13.60
CA SER A 52 15.93 -17.48 -14.74
C SER A 52 16.80 -17.70 -15.97
N GLU A 53 18.11 -17.85 -15.81
CA GLU A 53 19.07 -18.15 -16.88
C GLU A 53 18.89 -19.57 -17.39
N GLU A 54 18.68 -20.55 -16.51
CA GLU A 54 18.42 -21.94 -16.88
C GLU A 54 17.08 -22.06 -17.61
N ARG A 55 16.01 -21.39 -17.13
CA ARG A 55 14.75 -21.25 -17.86
C ARG A 55 14.97 -20.56 -19.21
N ARG A 56 15.76 -19.49 -19.28
CA ARG A 56 16.07 -18.78 -20.53
C ARG A 56 16.89 -19.63 -21.50
N ILE A 57 17.79 -20.50 -21.02
CA ILE A 57 18.55 -21.44 -21.84
C ILE A 57 17.64 -22.57 -22.35
N LEU A 58 16.73 -23.06 -21.51
CA LEU A 58 15.71 -24.05 -21.92
C LEU A 58 14.74 -23.45 -22.95
N GLU A 59 14.36 -22.18 -22.79
CA GLU A 59 13.56 -21.43 -23.76
C GLU A 59 14.34 -21.12 -25.04
N ALA A 60 15.61 -20.71 -24.95
CA ALA A 60 16.47 -20.43 -26.10
C ALA A 60 16.81 -21.68 -26.91
N ARG A 61 16.80 -22.86 -26.29
CA ARG A 61 16.91 -24.16 -26.99
C ARG A 61 15.64 -24.54 -27.76
N ARG A 62 14.50 -23.90 -27.49
CA ARG A 62 13.26 -24.07 -28.26
C ARG A 62 13.15 -22.92 -29.26
N LEU A 63 13.26 -23.22 -30.54
CA LEU A 63 12.92 -22.28 -31.62
C LEU A 63 11.48 -21.77 -31.40
N THR A 64 11.33 -20.55 -30.88
CA THR A 64 10.06 -19.84 -30.63
C THR A 64 8.97 -20.71 -29.96
N PRO A 65 8.86 -20.72 -28.61
CA PRO A 65 7.84 -21.49 -27.93
C PRO A 65 6.43 -21.15 -28.45
N SER A 66 5.59 -22.18 -28.55
CA SER A 66 4.23 -22.04 -29.05
C SER A 66 3.43 -21.04 -28.20
N ALA A 67 2.36 -20.46 -28.75
CA ALA A 67 1.55 -19.48 -28.02
C ALA A 67 1.00 -20.04 -26.70
N VAL A 68 0.58 -21.31 -26.71
CA VAL A 68 0.05 -22.01 -25.53
C VAL A 68 1.11 -22.18 -24.44
N GLU A 69 2.34 -22.52 -24.79
CA GLU A 69 3.44 -22.65 -23.82
C GLU A 69 3.78 -21.32 -23.15
N ARG A 70 3.77 -20.21 -23.93
CA ARG A 70 3.97 -18.86 -23.37
C ARG A 70 2.84 -18.45 -22.43
N GLN A 71 1.60 -18.75 -22.78
CA GLN A 71 0.43 -18.47 -21.93
C GLN A 71 0.45 -19.32 -20.64
N ALA A 72 0.85 -20.59 -20.74
CA ALA A 72 1.01 -21.47 -19.57
C ALA A 72 2.12 -20.97 -18.62
N SER A 73 3.27 -20.56 -19.16
CA SER A 73 4.34 -19.92 -18.38
C SER A 73 3.87 -18.61 -17.74
N TYR A 74 3.06 -17.82 -18.45
CA TYR A 74 2.46 -16.60 -17.92
C TYR A 74 1.52 -16.88 -16.73
N LYS A 75 0.69 -17.93 -16.82
CA LYS A 75 -0.15 -18.41 -15.71
C LYS A 75 0.69 -18.75 -14.48
N GLU A 76 1.77 -19.53 -14.64
CA GLU A 76 2.66 -19.94 -13.53
C GLU A 76 3.26 -18.73 -12.78
N ARG A 77 3.55 -17.64 -13.49
CA ARG A 77 4.13 -16.41 -12.91
C ARG A 77 3.09 -15.47 -12.30
N THR A 78 1.81 -15.65 -12.58
CA THR A 78 0.77 -14.70 -12.16
C THR A 78 0.59 -14.61 -10.63
N PRO A 79 0.61 -15.70 -9.86
CA PRO A 79 0.51 -15.63 -8.40
C PRO A 79 1.60 -14.77 -7.74
N ALA A 80 2.85 -14.85 -8.23
CA ALA A 80 3.94 -14.03 -7.71
C ALA A 80 3.71 -12.52 -7.95
N GLU A 81 3.07 -12.15 -9.06
CA GLU A 81 2.69 -10.76 -9.34
C GLU A 81 1.54 -10.28 -8.44
N VAL A 82 0.58 -11.16 -8.13
CA VAL A 82 -0.49 -10.86 -7.16
C VAL A 82 0.12 -10.56 -5.78
N ASP A 83 1.08 -11.38 -5.34
CA ASP A 83 1.78 -11.15 -4.07
C ASP A 83 2.58 -9.85 -4.06
N ARG A 84 3.22 -9.51 -5.18
CA ARG A 84 3.91 -8.22 -5.35
C ARG A 84 2.93 -7.04 -5.20
N LEU A 85 1.80 -7.08 -5.90
CA LEU A 85 0.76 -6.04 -5.81
C LEU A 85 0.21 -5.89 -4.39
N ARG A 86 -0.02 -7.01 -3.68
CA ARG A 86 -0.44 -7.02 -2.27
C ARG A 86 0.62 -6.43 -1.36
N LYS A 87 1.90 -6.74 -1.58
CA LYS A 87 3.02 -6.18 -0.79
C LYS A 87 3.12 -4.67 -0.99
N GLU A 88 3.01 -4.20 -2.24
CA GLU A 88 2.99 -2.77 -2.56
C GLU A 88 1.77 -2.05 -1.96
N SER A 89 0.58 -2.66 -2.04
CA SER A 89 -0.62 -2.14 -1.39
C SER A 89 -0.44 -1.97 0.11
N ARG A 90 0.07 -3.02 0.81
CA ARG A 90 0.36 -2.96 2.25
C ARG A 90 1.36 -1.86 2.58
N HIS A 91 2.36 -1.61 1.74
CA HIS A 91 3.29 -0.51 1.93
C HIS A 91 2.59 0.85 1.87
N TYR A 92 1.83 1.13 0.82
CA TYR A 92 1.12 2.40 0.70
C TYR A 92 0.09 2.60 1.82
N ARG A 93 -0.58 1.54 2.28
CA ARG A 93 -1.48 1.57 3.43
C ARG A 93 -0.74 1.98 4.71
N ARG A 94 0.45 1.41 4.95
CA ARG A 94 1.31 1.77 6.09
C ARG A 94 1.77 3.22 6.04
N VAL A 95 2.21 3.71 4.88
CA VAL A 95 2.59 5.12 4.71
C VAL A 95 1.41 6.04 5.05
N HIS A 96 0.21 5.73 4.55
CA HIS A 96 -0.99 6.49 4.89
C HIS A 96 -1.28 6.50 6.40
N LEU A 97 -1.23 5.34 7.04
CA LEU A 97 -1.45 5.19 8.49
C LEU A 97 -0.44 6.00 9.30
N TRP A 98 0.84 5.99 8.90
CA TRP A 98 1.87 6.78 9.59
C TRP A 98 1.65 8.28 9.48
N MET A 99 1.33 8.77 8.28
CA MET A 99 1.00 10.19 8.07
C MET A 99 -0.22 10.59 8.92
N GLN A 100 -1.22 9.71 9.00
CA GLN A 100 -2.41 9.93 9.82
C GLN A 100 -2.09 9.95 11.33
N TRP A 101 -1.22 9.04 11.81
CA TRP A 101 -0.76 9.04 13.19
C TRP A 101 0.02 10.32 13.54
N LEU A 102 0.88 10.81 12.65
CA LEU A 102 1.58 12.07 12.86
C LEU A 102 0.61 13.25 12.96
N LEU A 103 -0.46 13.27 12.16
CA LEU A 103 -1.51 14.30 12.24
C LEU A 103 -2.24 14.24 13.58
N PHE A 104 -2.64 13.05 14.03
CA PHE A 104 -3.30 12.87 15.32
C PHE A 104 -2.39 13.27 16.49
N PHE A 105 -1.14 12.83 16.48
CA PHE A 105 -0.17 13.17 17.53
C PHE A 105 0.12 14.67 17.57
N SER A 106 0.31 15.30 16.41
CA SER A 106 0.58 16.74 16.33
C SER A 106 -0.62 17.57 16.81
N SER A 107 -1.82 17.18 16.41
CA SER A 107 -3.07 17.83 16.83
C SER A 107 -3.28 17.71 18.34
N ALA A 108 -3.15 16.50 18.89
CA ALA A 108 -3.26 16.27 20.33
C ALA A 108 -2.18 17.04 21.13
N SER A 109 -0.95 17.13 20.60
CA SER A 109 0.14 17.88 21.22
C SER A 109 -0.14 19.38 21.29
N ILE A 110 -0.74 19.98 20.26
CA ILE A 110 -1.15 21.40 20.27
C ILE A 110 -2.13 21.65 21.42
N SER A 111 -3.16 20.81 21.54
CA SER A 111 -4.15 20.92 22.63
C SER A 111 -3.50 20.78 24.01
N ALA A 112 -2.60 19.81 24.18
CA ALA A 112 -1.91 19.58 25.45
C ALA A 112 -1.02 20.76 25.86
N ILE A 113 -0.21 21.29 24.93
CA ILE A 113 0.68 22.44 25.18
C ILE A 113 -0.13 23.68 25.52
N THR A 114 -1.25 23.90 24.81
CA THR A 114 -2.13 25.06 25.05
C THR A 114 -2.85 24.97 26.39
N ALA A 115 -3.24 23.77 26.82
CA ALA A 115 -3.96 23.56 28.07
C ALA A 115 -3.07 23.64 29.31
N TRP A 116 -1.80 23.24 29.20
CA TRP A 116 -0.89 23.15 30.36
C TRP A 116 -0.44 24.53 30.86
N TYR A 117 -0.28 25.54 29.98
CA TYR A 117 0.16 26.89 30.37
C TYR A 117 -0.01 27.93 29.23
N ASP A 118 -0.08 29.23 29.56
CA ASP A 118 0.01 30.33 28.58
C ASP A 118 1.49 30.49 28.14
N PRO A 119 1.91 29.94 26.98
CA PRO A 119 3.30 29.55 26.80
C PRO A 119 4.27 30.74 26.81
N PRO A 120 5.33 30.74 27.66
CA PRO A 120 6.43 31.68 27.51
C PRO A 120 7.12 31.41 26.16
N GLN A 121 7.91 32.36 25.64
CA GLN A 121 8.43 32.36 24.25
C GLN A 121 8.92 31.01 23.67
N PRO A 122 9.59 30.08 24.40
CA PRO A 122 9.95 28.78 23.82
C PRO A 122 8.77 27.88 23.45
N GLY A 123 7.64 27.92 24.19
CA GLY A 123 6.46 27.10 23.90
C GLY A 123 5.71 27.53 22.63
N LYS A 124 5.80 28.82 22.27
CA LYS A 124 5.27 29.33 21.00
C LYS A 124 5.97 28.73 19.79
N GLY A 125 7.29 28.51 19.89
CA GLY A 125 8.07 27.84 18.84
C GLY A 125 7.60 26.40 18.59
N ALA A 126 7.28 25.66 19.65
CA ALA A 126 6.76 24.29 19.54
C ALA A 126 5.38 24.27 18.84
N LEU A 127 4.47 25.19 19.18
CA LEU A 127 3.16 25.30 18.53
C LEU A 127 3.28 25.63 17.04
N ILE A 128 4.18 26.56 16.67
CA ILE A 128 4.45 26.90 15.25
C ILE A 128 4.98 25.68 14.50
N PHE A 129 5.93 24.95 15.10
CA PHE A 129 6.49 23.74 14.50
C PHE A 129 5.44 22.64 14.28
N LEU A 130 4.56 22.41 15.26
CA LEU A 130 3.48 21.43 15.14
C LEU A 130 2.47 21.82 14.06
N GLY A 131 2.08 23.11 13.98
CA GLY A 131 1.20 23.61 12.92
C GLY A 131 1.82 23.50 11.52
N PHE A 132 3.10 23.81 11.39
CA PHE A 132 3.85 23.58 10.15
C PHE A 132 3.88 22.10 9.76
N THR A 133 4.13 21.21 10.73
CA THR A 133 4.15 19.75 10.53
C THR A 133 2.81 19.24 10.01
N ILE A 134 1.69 19.66 10.61
CA ILE A 134 0.34 19.33 10.14
C ILE A 134 0.13 19.78 8.69
N THR A 135 0.55 21.01 8.36
CA THR A 135 0.41 21.58 7.02
C THR A 135 1.18 20.75 5.98
N VAL A 136 2.44 20.43 6.27
CA VAL A 136 3.30 19.63 5.38
C VAL A 136 2.72 18.22 5.18
N ILE A 137 2.31 17.55 6.26
CA ILE A 137 1.76 16.18 6.16
C ILE A 137 0.43 16.18 5.41
N THR A 138 -0.42 17.17 5.63
CA THR A 138 -1.70 17.30 4.91
C THR A 138 -1.46 17.49 3.41
N ALA A 139 -0.56 18.39 3.04
CA ALA A 139 -0.16 18.60 1.64
C ALA A 139 0.44 17.33 1.02
N ALA A 140 1.34 16.65 1.74
CA ALA A 140 1.95 15.41 1.28
C ALA A 140 0.92 14.29 1.12
N THR A 141 -0.05 14.16 2.05
CA THR A 141 -1.11 13.14 1.98
C THR A 141 -2.00 13.37 0.76
N GLY A 142 -2.37 14.64 0.50
CA GLY A 142 -3.17 15.02 -0.65
C GLY A 142 -2.43 14.88 -1.98
N TYR A 143 -1.11 15.11 -2.00
CA TYR A 143 -0.29 15.01 -3.20
C TYR A 143 0.02 13.55 -3.56
N PHE A 144 0.57 12.77 -2.62
CA PHE A 144 0.99 11.39 -2.89
C PHE A 144 -0.17 10.40 -2.97
N LYS A 145 -1.32 10.73 -2.36
CA LYS A 145 -2.53 9.89 -2.34
C LYS A 145 -2.27 8.42 -2.00
N PRO A 146 -1.52 8.12 -0.91
CA PRO A 146 -1.10 6.74 -0.59
C PRO A 146 -2.30 5.79 -0.39
N ARG A 147 -3.41 6.30 0.15
CA ARG A 147 -4.66 5.53 0.32
C ARG A 147 -5.25 5.05 -1.02
N GLU A 148 -5.32 5.92 -2.03
CA GLU A 148 -5.88 5.59 -3.34
C GLU A 148 -5.00 4.54 -4.05
N ARG A 149 -3.67 4.72 -3.99
CA ARG A 149 -2.70 3.73 -4.52
C ARG A 149 -2.86 2.36 -3.88
N ALA A 150 -2.92 2.31 -2.54
CA ALA A 150 -3.09 1.06 -1.81
C ALA A 150 -4.37 0.33 -2.23
N PHE A 151 -5.48 1.06 -2.32
CA PHE A 151 -6.78 0.50 -2.71
C PHE A 151 -6.75 -0.06 -4.15
N ASN A 152 -6.24 0.72 -5.10
CA ASN A 152 -6.18 0.31 -6.50
C ASN A 152 -5.32 -0.96 -6.70
N LEU A 153 -4.16 -1.03 -6.03
CA LEU A 153 -3.26 -2.20 -6.10
C LEU A 153 -3.91 -3.45 -5.51
N GLN A 154 -4.56 -3.33 -4.35
CA GLN A 154 -5.26 -4.45 -3.71
C GLN A 154 -6.41 -4.94 -4.58
N GLN A 155 -7.21 -4.02 -5.12
CA GLN A 155 -8.33 -4.36 -6.01
C GLN A 155 -7.84 -5.11 -7.25
N THR A 156 -6.76 -4.65 -7.89
CA THR A 156 -6.18 -5.36 -9.04
C THR A 156 -5.67 -6.74 -8.65
N ALA A 157 -5.01 -6.87 -7.49
CA ALA A 157 -4.52 -8.16 -7.00
C ALA A 157 -5.67 -9.15 -6.77
N ASP A 158 -6.74 -8.72 -6.11
CA ASP A 158 -7.89 -9.57 -5.78
C ASP A 158 -8.67 -9.98 -7.05
N THR A 159 -8.84 -9.06 -8.02
CA THR A 159 -9.46 -9.41 -9.31
C THR A 159 -8.61 -10.40 -10.10
N ILE A 160 -7.28 -10.24 -10.14
CA ILE A 160 -6.40 -11.20 -10.82
C ILE A 160 -6.49 -12.58 -10.14
N GLU A 161 -6.47 -12.64 -8.81
CA GLU A 161 -6.58 -13.90 -8.06
C GLU A 161 -7.92 -14.61 -8.30
N GLN A 162 -9.02 -13.85 -8.42
CA GLN A 162 -10.31 -14.40 -8.82
C GLN A 162 -10.24 -15.08 -10.20
N HIS A 163 -9.56 -14.47 -11.17
CA HIS A 163 -9.37 -15.07 -12.49
C HIS A 163 -8.46 -16.30 -12.47
N VAL A 164 -7.40 -16.30 -11.65
CA VAL A 164 -6.55 -17.48 -11.44
C VAL A 164 -7.39 -18.64 -10.88
N THR A 165 -8.14 -18.36 -9.81
CA THR A 165 -9.00 -19.34 -9.16
C THR A 165 -10.08 -19.86 -10.12
N ALA A 166 -10.69 -18.97 -10.90
CA ALA A 166 -11.71 -19.35 -11.87
C ALA A 166 -11.16 -20.25 -12.99
N LEU A 167 -9.93 -19.96 -13.45
CA LEU A 167 -9.23 -20.78 -14.44
C LEU A 167 -8.88 -22.17 -13.87
N ASP A 168 -8.38 -22.23 -12.63
CA ASP A 168 -8.00 -23.48 -11.97
C ASP A 168 -9.21 -24.37 -11.67
N LEU A 169 -10.36 -23.76 -11.35
CA LEU A 169 -11.61 -24.47 -11.13
C LEU A 169 -12.38 -24.79 -12.42
N GLY A 170 -11.96 -24.25 -13.57
CA GLY A 170 -12.66 -24.42 -14.85
C GLY A 170 -14.09 -23.84 -14.85
N ILE A 171 -14.33 -22.80 -14.05
CA ILE A 171 -15.63 -22.13 -13.94
C ILE A 171 -15.68 -20.89 -14.83
N ALA A 172 -16.87 -20.35 -15.09
CA ALA A 172 -17.05 -19.15 -15.89
C ALA A 172 -16.13 -18.01 -15.40
N PRO A 173 -15.40 -17.31 -16.30
CA PRO A 173 -15.51 -17.37 -17.76
C PRO A 173 -14.69 -18.47 -18.47
N TYR A 174 -13.97 -19.33 -17.75
CA TYR A 174 -13.02 -20.32 -18.28
C TYR A 174 -13.60 -21.74 -18.42
N ALA A 175 -14.68 -21.87 -19.20
CA ALA A 175 -15.38 -23.13 -19.41
C ALA A 175 -15.11 -23.75 -20.80
N GLN A 176 -14.08 -23.29 -21.52
CA GLN A 176 -13.72 -23.78 -22.86
C GLN A 176 -12.55 -24.77 -22.82
N THR A 177 -11.91 -25.00 -23.96
CA THR A 177 -10.67 -25.81 -24.03
C THR A 177 -9.53 -25.12 -23.30
N ASP A 178 -8.57 -25.88 -22.77
CA ASP A 178 -7.42 -25.33 -22.03
C ASP A 178 -6.67 -24.25 -22.81
N ALA A 179 -6.46 -24.45 -24.12
CA ALA A 179 -5.79 -23.47 -24.97
C ALA A 179 -6.60 -22.15 -25.08
N ALA A 180 -7.92 -22.23 -25.25
CA ALA A 180 -8.77 -21.04 -25.32
C ALA A 180 -8.88 -20.34 -23.97
N ASN A 181 -8.96 -21.10 -22.87
CA ASN A 181 -8.99 -20.56 -21.52
C ASN A 181 -7.68 -19.85 -21.15
N LEU A 182 -6.53 -20.41 -21.55
CA LEU A 182 -5.22 -19.79 -21.34
C LEU A 182 -5.04 -18.50 -22.14
N GLU A 183 -5.53 -18.45 -23.38
CA GLU A 183 -5.55 -17.24 -24.19
C GLU A 183 -6.44 -16.15 -23.58
N LEU A 184 -7.68 -16.52 -23.20
CA LEU A 184 -8.60 -15.61 -22.54
C LEU A 184 -8.01 -15.09 -21.23
N PHE A 185 -7.43 -15.97 -20.41
CA PHE A 185 -6.80 -15.61 -19.15
C PHE A 185 -5.65 -14.60 -19.35
N ALA A 186 -4.71 -14.92 -20.25
CA ALA A 186 -3.58 -14.04 -20.54
C ALA A 186 -4.05 -12.66 -21.02
N THR A 187 -5.07 -12.62 -21.88
CA THR A 187 -5.66 -11.37 -22.40
C THR A 187 -6.32 -10.56 -21.28
N THR A 188 -7.12 -11.20 -20.44
CA THR A 188 -7.82 -10.53 -19.34
C THR A 188 -6.84 -9.97 -18.31
N VAL A 189 -5.82 -10.74 -17.92
CA VAL A 189 -4.80 -10.27 -16.96
C VAL A 189 -3.97 -9.13 -17.54
N GLU A 190 -3.58 -9.17 -18.82
CA GLU A 190 -2.83 -8.07 -19.43
C GLU A 190 -3.67 -6.79 -19.53
N ASN A 191 -4.96 -6.91 -19.85
CA ASN A 191 -5.88 -5.77 -19.82
C ASN A 191 -5.95 -5.15 -18.42
N MET A 192 -6.07 -5.97 -17.36
CA MET A 192 -6.05 -5.47 -15.98
C MET A 192 -4.74 -4.76 -15.63
N ARG A 193 -3.59 -5.25 -16.10
CA ARG A 193 -2.28 -4.59 -15.91
C ARG A 193 -2.17 -3.27 -16.65
N VAL A 194 -2.70 -3.20 -17.88
CA VAL A 194 -2.76 -1.94 -18.63
C VAL A 194 -3.66 -0.93 -17.91
N GLU A 195 -4.83 -1.35 -17.42
CA GLU A 195 -5.73 -0.49 -16.65
C GLU A 195 -5.10 -0.01 -15.35
N GLN A 196 -4.43 -0.89 -14.60
CA GLN A 196 -3.72 -0.53 -13.38
C GLN A 196 -2.63 0.52 -13.66
N ARG A 197 -1.79 0.32 -14.70
CA ARG A 197 -0.79 1.31 -15.11
C ARG A 197 -1.41 2.66 -15.47
N LYS A 198 -2.56 2.66 -16.16
CA LYS A 198 -3.29 3.90 -16.47
C LYS A 198 -3.80 4.60 -15.22
N ARG A 199 -4.34 3.86 -14.25
CA ARG A 199 -4.80 4.41 -12.96
C ARG A 199 -3.65 5.02 -12.17
N GLU A 200 -2.48 4.38 -12.15
CA GLU A 200 -1.29 4.95 -11.50
C GLU A 200 -0.82 6.23 -12.19
N GLN A 201 -0.77 6.26 -13.52
CA GLN A 201 -0.45 7.48 -14.26
C GLN A 201 -1.43 8.62 -14.00
N GLN A 202 -2.72 8.31 -13.83
CA GLN A 202 -3.74 9.31 -13.47
C GLN A 202 -3.55 9.85 -12.05
N LEU A 203 -2.99 9.04 -11.14
CA LEU A 203 -2.67 9.47 -9.78
C LEU A 203 -1.43 10.36 -9.72
N ASP A 204 -0.49 10.19 -10.65
CA ASP A 204 0.72 11.00 -10.76
C ASP A 204 0.49 12.32 -11.51
N GLN A 205 -0.54 12.40 -12.35
CA GLN A 205 -0.90 13.66 -13.00
C GLN A 205 -1.48 14.62 -11.96
N PRO A 206 -0.91 15.83 -11.81
CA PRO A 206 -1.57 16.85 -11.02
C PRO A 206 -2.95 17.04 -11.64
N HIS A 207 -4.01 16.92 -10.84
CA HIS A 207 -5.30 17.43 -11.24
C HIS A 207 -5.10 18.92 -11.47
N GLN A 208 -4.85 19.32 -12.72
CA GLN A 208 -4.99 20.70 -13.13
C GLN A 208 -6.45 21.00 -12.82
N GLY A 209 -6.65 21.65 -11.67
CA GLY A 209 -7.97 22.02 -11.23
C GLY A 209 -8.63 22.74 -12.38
N GLN A 210 -9.84 22.31 -12.72
CA GLN A 210 -10.84 23.21 -13.26
C GLN A 210 -10.98 24.35 -12.25
N GLN A 211 -10.11 25.36 -12.36
CA GLN A 211 -10.48 26.72 -11.99
C GLN A 211 -11.52 27.12 -13.03
N GLU A 212 -12.78 26.74 -12.78
CA GLU A 212 -13.90 27.50 -13.30
C GLU A 212 -13.72 28.92 -12.77
N VAL A 213 -13.21 29.78 -13.64
CA VAL A 213 -13.25 31.23 -13.47
C VAL A 213 -14.74 31.60 -13.46
N VAL A 214 -15.25 31.95 -12.28
CA VAL A 214 -16.52 32.66 -12.09
C VAL A 214 -16.21 34.04 -11.55
#